data_AF-A0A960Q3N9-F1
#
_entry.id   AF-A0A960Q3N9-F1
#
_cell.length_a   1.000
_cell.length_b   1.000
_cell.length_c   1.000
_cell.angle_alpha   90.00
_cell.angle_beta   90.00
_cell.angle_gamma   90.00
#
_symmetry.space_group_name_H-M   'P 1'
#
loop_
_entity.id
_entity.type
_entity.pdbx_description
1 polymer ?
#
loop_
_entity_poly.entity_id
_entity_poly.type
_entity_poly.pdbx_seq_one_letter_code
_entity_poly.pdbx_strand_id
1 'polypeptide(L)'
;QGAARLQYLEDMGRLGDAVLTVTGALRINYEILGNVDPELHAHVIPRFADEAEELRLKPIWFHDWAGAPRFSPEAFGELQEGLRRALDSVIQS
;
A
#
# COMPACT_ATOMS: atom_id res chain seq x y z
N GLN A 1 15.58 8.48 -19.47
CA GLN A 1 14.90 7.25 -18.98
C GLN A 1 15.15 6.98 -17.49
N GLY A 2 16.33 7.24 -16.93
CA GLY A 2 16.59 7.04 -15.48
C GLY A 2 15.74 7.91 -14.55
N ALA A 3 15.50 9.18 -14.90
CA ALA A 3 14.72 10.11 -14.08
C ALA A 3 13.30 9.62 -13.77
N ALA A 4 12.58 9.09 -14.77
CA ALA A 4 11.23 8.55 -14.57
C ALA A 4 11.21 7.32 -13.65
N ARG A 5 12.26 6.50 -13.66
CA ARG A 5 12.39 5.35 -12.75
C ARG A 5 12.69 5.79 -11.32
N LEU A 6 13.51 6.83 -11.14
CA LEU A 6 13.72 7.43 -9.82
C LEU A 6 12.43 8.03 -9.27
N GLN A 7 11.71 8.80 -10.08
CA GLN A 7 10.43 9.39 -9.66
C GLN A 7 9.44 8.31 -9.22
N TYR A 8 9.32 7.21 -9.98
CA TYR A 8 8.47 6.09 -9.62
C TYR A 8 8.84 5.47 -8.26
N LEU A 9 10.13 5.26 -8.00
CA LEU A 9 10.61 4.74 -6.71
C LEU A 9 10.36 5.72 -5.56
N GLU A 10 10.54 7.02 -5.81
CA GLU A 10 10.30 8.07 -4.83
C GLU A 10 8.81 8.18 -4.49
N ASP A 11 7.93 8.19 -5.49
CA ASP A 11 6.48 8.23 -5.32
C ASP A 11 5.98 7.00 -4.53
N MET A 12 6.52 5.81 -4.82
CA MET A 12 6.22 4.61 -4.03
C MET A 12 6.65 4.76 -2.57
N GLY A 13 7.86 5.29 -2.31
CA GLY A 13 8.34 5.53 -0.95
C GLY A 13 7.42 6.48 -0.17
N ARG A 14 7.07 7.62 -0.79
CA ARG A 14 6.13 8.60 -0.22
C ARG A 14 4.76 7.98 0.07
N LEU A 15 4.26 7.14 -0.83
CA LEU A 15 3.00 6.43 -0.63
C LEU A 15 3.09 5.45 0.55
N GLY A 16 4.17 4.69 0.68
CA GLY A 16 4.31 3.78 1.81
C GLY A 16 4.47 4.50 3.14
N ASP A 17 5.15 5.65 3.19
CA ASP A 17 5.22 6.48 4.40
C ASP A 17 3.83 7.01 4.82
N ALA A 18 3.04 7.45 3.84
CA ALA A 18 1.66 7.87 4.07
C ALA A 18 0.79 6.70 4.58
N VAL A 19 0.88 5.53 3.95
CA VAL A 19 0.17 4.32 4.37
C VAL A 19 0.58 3.91 5.78
N LEU A 20 1.88 3.88 6.07
CA LEU A 20 2.41 3.51 7.38
C LEU A 20 1.88 4.44 8.48
N THR A 21 1.92 5.75 8.22
CA THR A 21 1.46 6.79 9.16
C THR A 21 -0.03 6.69 9.44
N VAL A 22 -0.85 6.56 8.39
CA VAL A 22 -2.32 6.57 8.53
C VAL A 22 -2.84 5.27 9.12
N THR A 23 -2.21 4.13 8.83
CA THR A 23 -2.68 2.82 9.29
C THR A 23 -2.07 2.39 10.62
N GLY A 24 -0.91 2.95 11.01
CA GLY A 24 -0.15 2.45 12.15
C GLY A 24 0.42 1.05 11.94
N ALA A 25 0.57 0.62 10.68
CA ALA A 25 1.12 -0.68 10.33
C ALA A 25 2.53 -0.87 10.93
N LEU A 26 2.92 -2.13 11.16
CA LEU A 26 4.25 -2.49 11.64
C LEU A 26 5.32 -2.24 10.56
N ARG A 27 4.96 -2.49 9.30
CA ARG A 27 5.83 -2.33 8.12
C ARG A 27 5.01 -2.23 6.84
N ILE A 28 5.66 -1.82 5.77
CA ILE A 28 5.12 -1.87 4.40
C ILE A 28 5.81 -2.97 3.60
N ASN A 29 5.05 -3.74 2.83
CA ASN A 29 5.58 -4.56 1.75
C ASN A 29 5.33 -3.88 0.41
N TYR A 30 6.39 -3.82 -0.41
CA TYR A 30 6.34 -3.28 -1.77
C TYR A 30 6.53 -4.42 -2.75
N GLU A 31 5.60 -4.60 -3.67
CA GLU A 31 5.65 -5.66 -4.66
C GLU A 31 5.40 -5.10 -6.06
N ILE A 32 6.32 -5.35 -6.99
CA ILE A 32 6.16 -5.05 -8.42
C ILE A 32 6.13 -6.39 -9.12
N LEU A 33 4.93 -6.80 -9.55
CA LEU A 33 4.70 -8.06 -10.25
C LEU A 33 4.46 -7.78 -11.75
N GLY A 34 3.39 -8.32 -12.33
CA GLY A 34 3.10 -8.21 -13.77
C GLY A 34 2.96 -9.55 -14.49
N ASN A 35 2.65 -10.64 -13.77
CA ASN A 35 2.43 -11.95 -14.37
C ASN A 35 1.14 -12.01 -15.21
N VAL A 36 0.15 -11.17 -14.90
CA VAL A 36 -1.17 -11.15 -15.55
C VAL A 36 -1.36 -9.84 -16.32
N ASP A 37 -1.28 -8.70 -15.63
CA ASP A 37 -1.43 -7.38 -16.24
C ASP A 37 -0.06 -6.82 -16.68
N PRO A 38 0.10 -6.42 -17.96
CA PRO A 38 1.39 -5.99 -18.51
C PRO A 38 1.78 -4.55 -18.14
N GLU A 39 0.84 -3.72 -17.66
CA GLU A 39 1.11 -2.35 -17.24
C GLU A 39 1.99 -2.33 -15.98
N LEU A 40 3.01 -1.46 -15.95
CA LEU A 40 3.84 -1.30 -14.75
C LEU A 40 2.99 -0.75 -13.59
N HIS A 41 2.91 -1.50 -12.51
CA HIS A 41 2.25 -1.11 -11.27
C HIS A 41 2.98 -1.70 -10.06
N ALA A 42 2.71 -1.13 -8.89
CA ALA A 42 3.20 -1.64 -7.61
C ALA A 42 2.04 -1.81 -6.63
N HIS A 43 2.21 -2.76 -5.73
CA HIS A 43 1.38 -2.94 -4.55
C HIS A 43 2.13 -2.39 -3.34
N VAL A 44 1.46 -1.54 -2.56
CA VAL A 44 1.95 -0.97 -1.31
C VAL A 44 1.05 -1.47 -0.19
N ILE A 45 1.55 -2.43 0.58
CA ILE A 45 0.72 -3.27 1.45
C ILE A 45 1.10 -3.02 2.92
N PRO A 46 0.21 -2.45 3.75
CA PRO A 46 0.43 -2.37 5.19
C PRO A 46 0.39 -3.76 5.81
N ARG A 47 1.35 -4.07 6.69
CA ARG A 47 1.42 -5.32 7.45
C ARG A 47 1.32 -5.03 8.94
N PHE A 48 0.54 -5.82 9.67
CA PHE A 48 0.21 -5.57 11.06
C PHE A 48 0.76 -6.69 11.97
N ALA A 49 0.97 -6.36 13.24
CA ALA A 49 1.52 -7.30 14.21
C ALA A 49 0.53 -8.39 14.62
N ASP A 50 -0.77 -8.13 14.47
CA ASP A 50 -1.90 -8.98 14.84
C ASP A 50 -2.43 -9.84 13.68
N GLU A 51 -1.73 -9.85 12.53
CA GLU A 51 -2.01 -10.81 11.46
C GLU A 51 -1.83 -12.25 11.95
N ALA A 52 -2.65 -13.16 11.43
CA ALA A 52 -2.55 -14.60 11.69
C ALA A 52 -1.11 -15.09 11.44
N GLU A 53 -0.56 -15.87 12.38
CA GLU A 53 0.86 -16.22 12.40
C GLU A 53 1.31 -16.92 11.12
N GLU A 54 0.45 -17.79 10.57
CA GLU A 54 0.67 -18.54 9.36
C GLU A 54 0.70 -17.68 8.09
N LEU A 55 0.14 -16.47 8.12
CA LEU A 55 0.08 -15.51 7.00
C LEU A 55 1.03 -14.31 7.16
N ARG A 56 1.36 -13.91 8.40
CA ARG A 56 2.13 -12.70 8.72
C ARG A 56 3.49 -12.59 8.02
N LEU A 57 4.09 -13.73 7.68
CA LEU A 57 5.37 -13.81 6.95
C LEU A 57 5.23 -14.22 5.48
N LYS A 58 4.00 -14.38 4.99
CA LYS A 58 3.69 -14.72 3.60
C LYS A 58 3.35 -13.47 2.77
N PRO A 59 3.45 -13.54 1.43
CA PRO A 59 2.90 -12.52 0.55
C PRO A 59 1.40 -12.37 0.75
N ILE A 60 0.87 -11.16 0.52
CA ILE A 60 -0.55 -10.86 0.71
C ILE A 60 -1.46 -11.73 -0.17
N TRP A 61 -0.94 -12.24 -1.30
CA TRP A 61 -1.66 -13.08 -2.25
C TRP A 61 -2.17 -14.40 -1.67
N PHE A 62 -1.68 -14.82 -0.49
CA PHE A 62 -2.10 -16.05 0.18
C PHE A 62 -3.28 -15.83 1.14
N HIS A 63 -3.72 -14.59 1.34
CA HIS A 63 -4.90 -14.27 2.14
C HIS A 63 -6.20 -14.63 1.40
N ASP A 64 -7.32 -14.70 2.13
CA ASP A 64 -8.64 -14.88 1.53
C ASP A 64 -9.14 -13.60 0.88
N TRP A 65 -8.85 -13.46 -0.42
CA TRP A 65 -9.32 -12.35 -1.25
C TRP A 65 -10.80 -12.43 -1.59
N ALA A 66 -11.40 -13.63 -1.59
CA ALA A 66 -12.81 -13.79 -1.90
C ALA A 66 -13.69 -13.32 -0.75
N GLY A 67 -13.22 -13.49 0.49
CA GLY A 67 -13.84 -12.98 1.71
C GLY A 67 -13.49 -11.54 2.07
N ALA A 68 -12.56 -10.90 1.35
CA ALA A 68 -12.12 -9.54 1.65
C ALA A 68 -13.28 -8.53 1.53
N PRO A 69 -13.40 -7.55 2.44
CA PRO A 69 -14.43 -6.53 2.36
C PRO A 69 -14.25 -5.71 1.08
N ARG A 70 -15.36 -5.48 0.36
CA ARG A 70 -15.35 -4.55 -0.77
C ARG A 70 -15.25 -3.13 -0.27
N PHE A 71 -14.48 -2.33 -0.98
CA PHE A 71 -14.40 -0.90 -0.71
C PHE A 71 -15.80 -0.24 -0.79
N SER A 72 -16.13 0.56 0.21
CA SER A 72 -17.18 1.57 0.15
C SER A 72 -16.71 2.84 0.88
N PRO A 73 -17.17 4.04 0.45
CA PRO A 73 -16.84 5.29 1.15
C PRO A 73 -17.28 5.30 2.61
N GLU A 74 -18.38 4.62 2.95
CA GLU A 74 -18.88 4.54 4.32
C GLU A 74 -17.93 3.73 5.21
N ALA A 75 -17.35 2.65 4.69
CA ALA A 75 -16.45 1.79 5.46
C ALA A 75 -15.00 2.29 5.47
N PHE A 76 -14.53 2.92 4.38
CA PHE A 76 -13.10 3.24 4.19
C PHE A 76 -12.82 4.70 3.81
N GLY A 77 -13.83 5.58 3.82
CA GLY A 77 -13.66 6.98 3.44
C GLY A 77 -12.71 7.75 4.36
N GLU A 78 -12.70 7.45 5.67
CA GLU A 78 -11.74 8.06 6.60
C GLU A 78 -10.30 7.67 6.28
N LEU A 79 -10.07 6.39 5.95
CA LEU A 79 -8.76 5.90 5.51
C LEU A 79 -8.34 6.57 4.20
N GLN A 80 -9.24 6.62 3.21
CA GLN A 80 -8.98 7.28 1.93
C GLN A 80 -8.60 8.75 2.11
N GLU A 81 -9.38 9.51 2.89
CA GLU A 81 -9.11 10.92 3.14
C GLU A 81 -7.85 11.13 4.00
N GLY A 82 -7.56 10.22 4.93
CA GLY A 82 -6.32 10.19 5.68
C GLY A 82 -5.10 10.05 4.77
N LEU A 83 -5.15 9.09 3.84
CA LEU A 83 -4.09 8.87 2.85
C LEU A 83 -3.91 10.09 1.94
N ARG A 84 -5.01 10.70 1.46
CA ARG A 84 -4.96 11.90 0.63
C ARG A 84 -4.25 13.04 1.35
N ARG A 85 -4.64 13.32 2.61
CA ARG A 85 -3.98 14.37 3.43
C ARG A 85 -2.50 14.07 3.68
N ALA A 86 -2.15 12.81 3.96
CA ALA A 86 -0.78 12.42 4.21
C ALA A 86 0.09 12.62 2.95
N LEU A 87 -0.39 12.22 1.78
CA LEU A 87 0.29 12.45 0.50
C LEU A 87 0.47 13.95 0.20
N ASP A 88 -0.55 14.77 0.44
CA ASP A 88 -0.46 16.23 0.25
C ASP A 88 0.61 16.86 1.17
N SER A 89 0.75 16.35 2.40
CA SER A 89 1.76 16.86 3.36
C SER A 89 3.19 16.46 3.01
N VAL A 90 3.40 15.26 2.47
CA VAL A 90 4.72 14.75 2.05
C VAL A 90 5.22 15.46 0.79
N ILE A 91 4.33 16.00 -0.03
CA ILE A 91 4.71 16.81 -1.22
C ILE A 91 5.29 18.18 -0.83
N GLN A 92 5.01 18.68 0.39
CA GLN A 92 5.48 19.99 0.85
C GLN A 92 6.78 19.96 1.66
N SER A 93 7.29 18.78 2.00
CA SER A 93 8.56 18.56 2.70
C SER A 93 9.70 18.24 1.72
#